data_AF-A0A314Z7G2-F1
#
_entry.id   AF-A0A314Z7G2-F1
#
_cell.length_a   1.000
_cell.length_b   1.000
_cell.length_c   1.000
_cell.angle_alpha   90.00
_cell.angle_beta   90.00
_cell.angle_gamma   90.00
#
_symmetry.space_group_name_H-M   'P 1'
#
loop_
_entity.id
_entity.type
_entity.pdbx_description
1 polymer ?
#
loop_
_entity_poly.entity_id
_entity_poly.type
_entity_poly.pdbx_seq_one_letter_code
_entity_poly.pdbx_strand_id
1 'polypeptide(L)' 'MLTLAGSHRFGVYETDFGWGRPKKVEIVSIDRTRAISFSDPKTDAGVVDVGLVLDKHTVQGFASLFAKGLQNP' A
#
# COMPACT_ATOMS: atom_id res chain seq x y z
N MET A 1 9.86 -12.37 -10.47
CA MET A 1 9.30 -12.70 -9.15
C MET A 1 8.60 -11.46 -8.64
N LEU A 2 7.35 -11.58 -8.18
CA LEU A 2 6.64 -10.50 -7.48
C LEU A 2 7.09 -10.55 -6.02
N THR A 3 7.50 -9.42 -5.47
CA THR A 3 8.01 -9.34 -4.09
C THR A 3 7.13 -8.42 -3.23
N LEU A 4 7.24 -8.57 -1.92
CA LEU A 4 6.55 -7.73 -0.95
C LEU A 4 7.56 -6.78 -0.30
N ALA A 5 7.22 -5.51 -0.22
CA ALA A 5 7.99 -4.50 0.50
C ALA A 5 7.20 -4.02 1.73
N GLY A 6 7.81 -4.08 2.91
CA GLY A 6 7.20 -3.63 4.16
C GLY A 6 6.40 -4.72 4.90
N SER A 7 5.75 -4.30 5.98
CA SER A 7 4.87 -5.11 6.81
C SER A 7 3.87 -4.21 7.53
N HIS A 8 2.62 -4.66 7.67
CA HIS A 8 1.60 -4.02 8.52
C HIS A 8 1.97 -3.95 10.01
N ARG A 9 3.07 -4.57 10.42
CA ARG A 9 3.58 -4.58 11.80
C ARG A 9 4.71 -3.61 12.05
N PHE A 10 5.16 -2.86 11.04
CA PHE A 10 6.25 -1.89 11.21
C PHE A 10 5.81 -0.62 11.93
N GLY A 11 4.51 -0.32 11.97
CA GLY A 11 3.97 0.84 12.69
C GLY A 11 4.50 2.16 12.13
N VAL A 12 4.59 2.27 10.79
CA VAL A 12 5.24 3.42 10.16
C VAL A 12 4.45 4.70 10.43
N TYR A 13 3.12 4.60 10.53
CA TYR A 13 2.25 5.72 10.91
C TYR A 13 2.32 6.11 12.40
N GLU A 14 3.03 5.36 13.24
CA GLU A 14 3.29 5.73 14.64
C GLU A 14 4.49 6.68 14.80
N THR A 15 5.21 6.98 13.72
CA THR A 15 6.35 7.88 13.76
C THR A 15 5.90 9.33 14.00
N ASP A 16 6.28 9.93 15.12
CA ASP A 16 6.03 11.35 15.42
C ASP A 16 7.33 12.09 15.75
N PHE A 17 7.64 13.11 14.96
CA PHE A 17 8.81 13.98 15.12
C PHE A 17 8.51 15.27 15.92
N GLY A 18 7.30 15.41 16.47
CA GLY A 18 6.81 16.61 17.16
C GLY A 18 5.80 17.43 16.37
N TRP A 19 5.40 16.96 15.18
CA TRP A 19 4.39 17.60 14.32
C TRP A 19 3.12 16.73 14.15
N GLY A 20 3.03 15.64 14.90
CA GLY A 20 1.97 14.64 14.76
C GLY A 20 2.33 13.54 13.77
N ARG A 21 1.46 12.52 13.72
CA ARG A 21 1.61 11.32 12.88
C ARG A 21 1.65 11.65 11.39
N PRO A 22 2.28 10.81 10.55
CA PRO A 22 2.38 11.05 9.11
C PRO A 22 1.00 11.04 8.47
N LYS A 23 0.76 11.94 7.51
CA LYS A 23 -0.51 11.96 6.77
C LYS A 23 -0.61 10.85 5.72
N LYS A 24 0.53 10.36 5.23
CA LYS A 24 0.66 9.31 4.21
C LYS A 24 2.09 8.75 4.23
N VAL A 25 2.22 7.45 4.01
CA VAL A 25 3.51 6.75 3.84
C VAL A 25 3.52 6.06 2.47
N GLU A 26 4.65 6.09 1.77
CA GLU A 26 4.85 5.42 0.49
C GLU A 26 6.24 4.78 0.43
N ILE A 27 6.33 3.52 -0.04
CA ILE A 27 7.62 2.87 -0.30
C ILE A 27 7.98 3.15 -1.76
N VAL A 28 8.69 4.24 -2.01
CA VAL A 28 8.95 4.72 -3.38
C VAL A 28 9.77 3.76 -4.25
N SER A 29 10.63 2.94 -3.64
CA SER A 29 11.51 1.99 -4.34
C SER A 29 10.78 0.82 -5.01
N ILE A 30 9.48 0.67 -4.78
CA ILE A 30 8.67 -0.36 -5.45
C ILE A 30 8.55 -0.11 -6.96
N ASP A 31 8.78 1.13 -7.41
CA ASP A 31 8.82 1.54 -8.82
C ASP A 31 9.83 0.73 -9.66
N ARG A 32 10.98 0.38 -9.06
CA ARG A 32 12.10 -0.30 -9.72
C ARG A 32 12.20 -1.78 -9.37
N THR A 33 11.64 -2.17 -8.23
CA THR A 33 11.85 -3.52 -7.67
C THR A 33 10.76 -4.51 -8.05
N ARG A 34 9.72 -4.07 -8.77
CA ARG A 34 8.52 -4.88 -9.07
C ARG A 34 7.89 -5.46 -7.79
N ALA A 35 7.93 -4.67 -6.71
CA ALA A 35 7.37 -5.02 -5.43
C ALA A 35 5.97 -4.43 -5.25
N ILE A 36 5.20 -5.02 -4.35
CA ILE A 36 3.97 -4.45 -3.79
C ILE A 36 4.31 -3.93 -2.40
N SER A 37 3.93 -2.70 -2.05
CA SER A 37 4.07 -2.24 -0.68
C SER A 37 2.94 -2.77 0.20
N PHE A 38 3.28 -3.11 1.43
CA PHE A 38 2.35 -3.60 2.44
C PHE A 38 2.66 -2.92 3.77
N SER A 39 1.71 -2.14 4.29
CA SER A 39 1.93 -1.33 5.48
C SER A 39 0.71 -1.30 6.39
N ASP A 40 0.92 -0.77 7.58
CA ASP A 40 -0.12 -0.46 8.54
C ASP A 40 -1.09 0.55 7.93
N PRO A 41 -2.38 0.46 8.28
CA PRO A 41 -3.37 1.39 7.78
C PRO A 41 -3.15 2.76 8.43
N LYS A 42 -3.45 3.82 7.69
CA LYS A 42 -3.48 5.17 8.27
C LYS A 42 -4.44 5.31 9.46
N THR A 43 -5.49 4.49 9.51
CA THR A 43 -6.53 4.51 10.56
C THR A 43 -6.70 3.13 11.16
N ASP A 44 -7.07 3.05 12.43
CA ASP A 44 -7.20 1.80 13.21
C ASP A 44 -8.41 0.92 12.82
N ALA A 45 -8.89 1.02 11.58
CA ALA A 45 -10.07 0.32 11.07
C ALA A 45 -9.86 -1.19 10.83
N GLY A 46 -8.77 -1.79 11.33
CA GLY A 46 -8.47 -3.21 11.14
C GLY A 46 -8.18 -3.60 9.68
N VAL A 47 -7.69 -2.65 8.89
CA VAL A 47 -7.35 -2.82 7.46
C VAL A 47 -5.84 -2.79 7.24
N VAL A 48 -5.39 -3.01 6.01
CA VAL A 48 -3.98 -2.90 5.60
C VAL A 48 -3.89 -1.97 4.40
N ASP A 49 -2.80 -1.21 4.31
CA ASP A 49 -2.52 -0.38 3.15
C ASP A 49 -1.66 -1.19 2.15
N VAL A 50 -2.12 -1.27 0.91
CA VAL A 50 -1.43 -1.94 -0.21
C VAL A 50 -1.11 -0.90 -1.28
N GLY A 51 0.17 -0.71 -1.59
CA GLY A 51 0.61 0.22 -2.63
C GLY A 51 1.23 -0.48 -3.83
N LEU A 52 0.97 0.07 -5.01
CA LEU A 52 1.30 -0.53 -6.30
C LEU A 52 1.78 0.59 -7.25
N VAL A 53 2.80 0.29 -8.05
CA VAL A 53 3.22 1.14 -9.16
C VAL A 53 3.04 0.36 -10.45
N LEU A 54 2.18 0.85 -11.32
CA LEU A 54 1.83 0.25 -12.60
C LEU A 54 1.81 1.33 -13.68
N ASP A 55 1.99 0.92 -14.94
CA ASP A 55 1.80 1.82 -16.08
C ASP A 55 0.37 2.38 -16.10
N LYS A 56 0.23 3.60 -16.60
CA LYS A 56 -1.04 4.34 -16.64
C LYS A 56 -2.18 3.54 -17.30
N HIS A 57 -1.87 2.81 -18.37
CA HIS A 57 -2.85 1.99 -19.09
C HIS A 57 -3.27 0.74 -18.31
N THR A 58 -2.44 0.27 -17.39
CA THR A 58 -2.65 -0.96 -16.62
C THR A 58 -3.41 -0.71 -15.32
N VAL A 59 -3.23 0.47 -14.69
CA VAL A 59 -3.90 0.85 -13.44
C VAL A 59 -5.41 0.69 -13.49
N GLN A 60 -6.07 1.13 -14.57
CA GLN A 60 -7.53 1.08 -14.67
C GLN A 60 -8.05 -0.36 -14.72
N GLY A 61 -7.37 -1.24 -15.49
CA GLY A 61 -7.70 -2.65 -15.55
C GLY A 61 -7.51 -3.35 -14.21
N PHE A 62 -6.38 -3.08 -13.53
CA PHE A 62 -6.13 -3.60 -12.20
C PHE A 62 -7.22 -3.17 -11.20
N ALA A 63 -7.56 -1.88 -11.14
CA ALA A 63 -8.55 -1.36 -10.20
C ALA A 63 -9.92 -2.02 -10.40
N SER A 64 -10.34 -2.22 -11.66
CA SER A 64 -11.60 -2.90 -11.98
C SER A 64 -11.59 -4.36 -11.53
N LEU A 65 -10.52 -5.11 -11.83
CA LEU A 65 -10.39 -6.52 -11.45
C LEU A 65 -10.32 -6.69 -9.92
N PHE A 66 -9.55 -5.84 -9.24
CA PHE A 66 -9.42 -5.86 -7.78
C PHE A 66 -10.77 -5.62 -7.09
N ALA A 67 -11.50 -4.58 -7.52
CA ALA A 67 -12.83 -4.29 -6.99
C ALA A 67 -13.82 -5.43 -7.23
N LYS A 68 -13.81 -6.04 -8.42
CA LYS A 68 -14.67 -7.19 -8.75
C LYS A 68 -14.32 -8.42 -7.91
N GLY A 69 -13.04 -8.65 -7.63
CA GLY A 69 -12.57 -9.74 -6.77
C GLY A 69 -13.10 -9.62 -5.34
N LEU A 70 -13.09 -8.41 -4.76
CA LEU A 70 -13.59 -8.17 -3.40
C LEU A 70 -15.12 -8.36 -3.26
N GLN A 71 -15.87 -8.20 -4.35
CA GLN A 71 -17.32 -8.39 -4.35
C GLN A 71 -17.74 -9.86 -4.47
N ASN A 72 -16.83 -10.76 -4.82
CA ASN A 72 -17.08 -12.19 -4.99
C ASN A 72 -16.16 -12.98 -4.04
N PRO A 73 -16.55 -13.14 -2.76
CA PRO A 73 -15.73 -13.79 -1.75
C PRO A 73 -15.49 -15.28 -2.03
#